data_AF-A0A1N7IMQ3-F1
#
_entry.id   AF-A0A1N7IMQ3-F1
#
_cell.length_a   1.000
_cell.length_b   1.000
_cell.length_c   1.000
_cell.angle_alpha   90.00
_cell.angle_beta   90.00
_cell.angle_gamma   90.00
#
_symmetry.space_group_name_H-M   'P 1'
#
loop_
_entity.id
_entity.type
_entity.pdbx_description
1 polymer ?
#
loop_
_entity_poly.entity_id
_entity_poly.type
_entity_poly.pdbx_seq_one_letter_code
_entity_poly.pdbx_strand_id
1 'polypeptide(L)'
;MTMLIANELLKWTLFLIFLGTSYMSYQAYKDGQSGRQFTLGFLHLAISPVFAFTIGPIILGLGLIQLYMSTIQWKNKKAANRFRVH
;
A
#
# COMPACT_ATOMS: atom_id res chain seq x y z
N MET A 1 27.80 -18.31 -4.45
CA MET A 1 27.72 -17.12 -5.31
C MET A 1 26.32 -16.92 -5.92
N THR A 2 25.68 -17.97 -6.43
CA THR A 2 24.31 -17.95 -7.00
C THR A 2 23.20 -17.51 -6.01
N MET A 3 23.23 -18.01 -4.77
CA MET A 3 22.26 -17.64 -3.71
C MET A 3 22.29 -16.13 -3.36
N LEU A 4 23.46 -15.50 -3.44
CA LEU A 4 23.66 -14.09 -3.13
C LEU A 4 23.03 -13.18 -4.21
N ILE A 5 23.21 -13.56 -5.48
CA ILE A 5 22.62 -12.85 -6.63
C ILE A 5 21.10 -12.98 -6.63
N ALA A 6 20.57 -14.17 -6.31
CA ALA A 6 19.13 -14.38 -6.22
C ALA A 6 18.46 -13.51 -5.13
N ASN A 7 19.12 -13.35 -3.99
CA ASN A 7 18.60 -12.52 -2.90
C ASN A 7 18.58 -11.02 -3.26
N GLU A 8 19.62 -10.53 -3.94
CA GLU A 8 19.64 -9.13 -4.41
C GLU A 8 18.59 -8.88 -5.49
N LEU A 9 18.44 -9.78 -6.47
CA LEU A 9 17.39 -9.68 -7.48
C LEU A 9 15.98 -9.66 -6.86
N LEU A 10 15.74 -10.47 -5.83
CA LEU A 10 14.47 -10.48 -5.09
C LEU A 10 14.19 -9.11 -4.44
N LYS A 11 15.18 -8.53 -3.76
CA LYS A 11 15.04 -7.19 -3.14
C LYS A 11 14.74 -6.12 -4.17
N TRP A 12 15.47 -6.10 -5.30
CA TRP A 12 15.21 -5.14 -6.38
C TRP A 12 13.81 -5.31 -6.97
N THR A 13 13.38 -6.55 -7.16
CA THR A 13 12.03 -6.85 -7.66
C THR A 13 10.95 -6.35 -6.70
N LEU A 14 11.09 -6.65 -5.41
CA LEU A 14 10.16 -6.20 -4.37
C LEU A 14 10.16 -4.68 -4.21
N PHE A 15 11.31 -4.02 -4.40
CA PHE A 15 11.42 -2.57 -4.40
C PHE A 15 10.69 -1.94 -5.60
N LEU A 16 10.83 -2.50 -6.80
CA LEU A 16 10.08 -2.07 -7.97
C LEU A 16 8.57 -2.28 -7.79
N ILE A 17 8.17 -3.41 -7.20
CA ILE A 17 6.77 -3.67 -6.84
C ILE A 17 6.29 -2.57 -5.89
N PHE A 18 7.04 -2.28 -4.81
CA PHE A 18 6.72 -1.22 -3.85
C PHE A 18 6.52 0.16 -4.52
N LEU A 19 7.39 0.55 -5.47
CA LEU A 19 7.24 1.80 -6.21
C LEU A 19 5.97 1.82 -7.06
N GLY A 20 5.71 0.73 -7.80
CA GLY A 20 4.51 0.60 -8.63
C GLY A 20 3.22 0.62 -7.80
N THR A 21 3.20 -0.10 -6.67
CA THR A 21 2.04 -0.19 -5.78
C THR A 21 1.81 1.10 -5.01
N SER A 22 2.87 1.85 -4.69
CA SER A 22 2.77 3.19 -4.13
C SER A 22 2.12 4.17 -5.11
N TYR A 23 2.55 4.15 -6.38
CA TYR A 23 1.92 4.97 -7.43
C TYR A 23 0.45 4.59 -7.65
N MET A 24 0.14 3.30 -7.74
CA MET A 24 -1.23 2.81 -7.84
C MET A 24 -2.07 3.18 -6.62
N SER A 25 -1.48 3.19 -5.42
CA SER A 25 -2.19 3.59 -4.19
C SER A 25 -2.54 5.07 -4.23
N TYR A 26 -1.65 5.91 -4.77
CA TYR A 26 -1.93 7.33 -4.96
C TYR A 26 -3.04 7.57 -5.98
N GLN A 27 -3.04 6.83 -7.10
CA GLN A 27 -4.15 6.89 -8.06
C GLN A 27 -5.47 6.44 -7.41
N ALA A 28 -5.48 5.29 -6.72
CA ALA A 28 -6.66 4.76 -6.04
C ALA A 28 -7.23 5.75 -5.01
N TYR A 29 -6.36 6.48 -4.30
CA TYR A 29 -6.75 7.56 -3.41
C TYR A 29 -7.46 8.69 -4.16
N LYS A 30 -6.88 9.18 -5.27
CA LYS A 30 -7.46 10.25 -6.10
C LYS A 30 -8.80 9.84 -6.72
N ASP A 31 -8.93 8.59 -7.14
CA ASP A 31 -10.14 8.05 -7.77
C ASP A 31 -11.22 7.66 -6.75
N GLY A 32 -10.96 7.82 -5.44
CA GLY A 32 -11.87 7.42 -4.37
C GLY A 32 -12.14 5.90 -4.31
N GLN A 33 -11.21 5.09 -4.82
CA GLN A 33 -11.27 3.63 -4.82
C GLN A 33 -10.67 3.07 -3.52
N SER A 34 -11.39 3.28 -2.41
CA SER A 34 -10.93 2.94 -1.06
C SER A 34 -10.51 1.48 -0.91
N GLY A 35 -11.24 0.54 -1.56
CA GLY A 35 -10.89 -0.88 -1.54
C GLY A 35 -9.53 -1.18 -2.15
N ARG A 36 -9.19 -0.55 -3.28
CA ARG A 36 -7.89 -0.72 -3.96
C ARG A 36 -6.75 -0.13 -3.13
N GLN A 37 -6.96 1.03 -2.51
CA GLN A 37 -5.99 1.62 -1.59
C GLN A 37 -5.76 0.73 -0.36
N PHE A 38 -6.81 0.09 0.16
CA PHE A 38 -6.70 -0.85 1.29
C PHE A 38 -5.81 -2.05 0.94
N THR A 39 -6.08 -2.69 -0.20
CA THR A 39 -5.31 -3.87 -0.63
C THR A 39 -3.84 -3.55 -0.86
N LEU A 40 -3.54 -2.36 -1.40
CA LEU A 40 -2.16 -1.92 -1.63
C LEU A 40 -1.44 -1.58 -0.31
N GLY A 41 -2.14 -0.97 0.64
CA GLY A 41 -1.61 -0.76 1.99
C GLY A 41 -1.27 -2.06 2.70
N PHE A 42 -2.12 -3.08 2.57
CA PHE A 42 -1.85 -4.41 3.12
C PHE A 42 -0.65 -5.10 2.45
N LEU A 43 -0.51 -4.96 1.13
CA LEU A 43 0.64 -5.46 0.40
C LEU A 43 1.95 -4.82 0.88
N HIS A 44 1.95 -3.52 1.14
CA HIS A 44 3.11 -2.84 1.73
C HIS A 44 3.45 -3.37 3.13
N LEU A 45 2.45 -3.61 3.99
CA LEU A 45 2.69 -4.25 5.29
C LEU A 45 3.31 -5.64 5.13
N ALA A 46 2.82 -6.45 4.20
CA ALA A 46 3.31 -7.81 3.97
C ALA A 46 4.75 -7.84 3.43
N ILE A 47 5.13 -6.87 2.59
CA ILE A 47 6.48 -6.78 2.01
C ILE A 47 7.47 -6.13 2.99
N SER A 48 7.01 -5.30 3.92
CA SER A 48 7.86 -4.54 4.84
C SER A 48 8.89 -5.35 5.65
N PRO A 49 8.62 -6.60 6.13
CA PRO A 49 9.61 -7.37 6.88
C PRO A 49 10.80 -7.82 6.04
N VAL A 50 10.63 -7.95 4.71
CA VAL A 50 11.72 -8.31 3.79
C VAL A 50 12.80 -7.21 3.76
N PHE A 51 12.42 -5.97 4.09
CA PHE A 51 13.30 -4.81 4.16
C PHE A 51 13.58 -4.35 5.60
N ALA A 52 13.33 -5.18 6.63
CA ALA A 52 13.34 -4.78 8.04
C ALA A 52 14.58 -3.98 8.47
N PHE A 53 15.78 -4.36 8.01
CA PHE A 53 17.04 -3.71 8.35
C PHE A 53 17.41 -2.49 7.48
N THR A 54 16.52 -2.07 6.58
CA THR A 54 16.75 -0.97 5.63
C THR A 54 15.55 -0.03 5.59
N ILE A 55 14.77 -0.04 4.51
CA ILE A 55 13.61 0.82 4.28
C ILE A 55 12.30 0.23 4.80
N GLY A 56 12.32 -0.96 5.41
CA GLY A 56 11.16 -1.67 5.94
C GLY A 56 10.26 -0.82 6.84
N PRO A 57 10.79 -0.06 7.82
CA PRO A 57 9.98 0.81 8.68
C PRO A 57 9.21 1.89 7.89
N ILE A 58 9.81 2.41 6.80
CA ILE A 58 9.17 3.41 5.93
C ILE A 58 8.03 2.77 5.14
N ILE A 59 8.27 1.59 4.55
CA ILE A 59 7.26 0.83 3.81
C ILE A 59 6.09 0.48 4.73
N LEU A 60 6.37 0.05 5.96
CA LEU A 60 5.37 -0.26 6.97
C LEU A 60 4.54 0.97 7.34
N GLY A 61 5.19 2.11 7.62
CA GLY A 61 4.51 3.36 7.93
C GLY A 61 3.58 3.82 6.80
N LEU A 62 4.05 3.72 5.54
CA LEU A 62 3.24 4.03 4.36
C LEU A 62 2.04 3.08 4.22
N GLY A 63 2.23 1.78 4.46
CA GLY A 63 1.15 0.80 4.47
C GLY A 63 0.07 1.16 5.50
N LEU A 64 0.46 1.50 6.73
CA LEU A 64 -0.47 1.93 7.78
C LEU A 64 -1.24 3.20 7.40
N ILE A 65 -0.56 4.20 6.84
CA ILE A 65 -1.19 5.45 6.38
C ILE A 65 -2.21 5.15 5.27
N GLN A 66 -1.89 4.27 4.32
CA GLN A 66 -2.79 3.90 3.24
C GLN A 66 -4.03 3.15 3.75
N LEU A 67 -3.87 2.24 4.70
CA LEU A 67 -4.99 1.57 5.37
C LEU A 67 -5.87 2.57 6.11
N TYR A 68 -5.27 3.46 6.90
CA TYR A 68 -6.00 4.50 7.63
C TYR A 68 -6.80 5.41 6.68
N MET A 69 -6.17 5.94 5.63
CA MET A 69 -6.83 6.79 4.64
C MET A 69 -7.97 6.06 3.94
N SER A 70 -7.77 4.79 3.57
CA SER A 70 -8.82 3.96 2.98
C SER A 70 -10.04 3.82 3.91
N THR A 71 -9.83 3.60 5.21
CA THR A 71 -10.94 3.49 6.17
C THR A 71 -11.72 4.80 6.30
N ILE A 72 -11.04 5.96 6.29
CA ILE A 72 -11.70 7.27 6.31
C ILE A 72 -12.52 7.47 5.03
N GLN A 73 -11.94 7.20 3.86
CA GLN A 73 -12.66 7.33 2.60
C GLN A 73 -13.91 6.44 2.57
N TRP A 74 -13.82 5.22 3.10
CA TRP A 74 -14.96 4.32 3.17
C TRP A 74 -16.07 4.87 4.09
N LYS A 75 -15.70 5.40 5.26
CA LYS A 75 -16.65 6.09 6.16
C LYS A 75 -17.33 7.27 5.48
N ASN A 76 -16.54 8.12 4.79
CA ASN A 76 -17.05 9.30 4.09
C ASN A 76 -17.98 8.91 2.93
N LYS A 77 -17.62 7.89 2.15
CA LYS A 77 -18.45 7.37 1.05
C LYS A 77 -19.76 6.78 1.57
N LYS A 78 -19.70 6.05 2.69
CA LYS A 78 -20.91 5.50 3.35
C LYS A 78 -21.81 6.63 3.88
N ALA A 79 -21.26 7.68 4.46
CA ALA A 79 -22.01 8.84 4.90
C ALA A 79 -22.67 9.57 3.72
N ALA A 80 -21.90 9.87 2.66
CA ALA A 80 -22.43 10.51 1.46
C ALA A 80 -23.58 9.72 0.81
N ASN A 81 -23.45 8.39 0.73
CA ASN A 81 -24.52 7.53 0.22
C ASN A 81 -25.78 7.54 1.10
N ARG A 82 -25.66 7.74 2.41
CA ARG A 82 -26.85 7.87 3.29
C ARG A 82 -27.60 9.18 3.04
N PHE A 83 -26.88 10.28 2.82
CA PHE A 83 -27.50 11.59 2.57
C PHE A 83 -27.99 11.78 1.12
N ARG A 84 -27.59 10.92 0.19
CA ARG A 84 -28.05 10.95 -1.21
C ARG A 84 -29.41 10.27 -1.44
N VAL A 85 -29.91 9.55 -0.44
CA VAL A 85 -31.16 8.76 -0.50
C VAL A 85 -32.31 9.48 0.21
N HIS A 86 -32.07 10.68 0.74
CA HIS A 86 -33.09 11.64 1.18
C HIS A 86 -33.13 12.81 0.20
#